data_AF-A0A969FRN9-F1
#
_entry.id   AF-A0A969FRN9-F1
#
_cell.length_a   1.000
_cell.length_b   1.000
_cell.length_c   1.000
_cell.angle_alpha   90.00
_cell.angle_beta   90.00
_cell.angle_gamma   90.00
#
_symmetry.space_group_name_H-M   'P 1'
#
loop_
_entity.id
_entity.type
_entity.pdbx_description
1 polymer ?
#
loop_
_entity_poly.entity_id
_entity_poly.type
_entity_poly.pdbx_seq_one_letter_code
_entity_poly.pdbx_strand_id
1 'polypeptide(L)'
;MVVDNSDPGFNANQDTWSLASCGVNQEHVAAVSTSAVQQSRSRASWVPTILNAGTYEVRVYIPPCGDTEATHSARYFITHDHGISTMTIDQYAHTGGWASLGTYTFGARYNPTVEISDLTSDDQRAVRVDAAAWIWQGEASTSVASFAPQNAATPDYRVPWPDESQEELLISRSNRPPEAPQATPPALPTPSGVPEPAPASAPRDNPSVGTVVQRGYLRTAPQMTPQTAIAQVCPNDQVLLLEVQHLGSSSWLHVRMASTANDCAPDHAREETEGWVPSALVSD
;
A
#
# COMPACT_ATOMS: atom_id res chain seq x y z
N MET A 1 7.47 2.80 2.43
CA MET A 1 6.74 1.62 1.92
C MET A 1 6.17 1.94 0.55
N VAL A 2 6.10 0.96 -0.37
CA VAL A 2 5.45 1.09 -1.67
C VAL A 2 4.49 -0.09 -1.85
N VAL A 3 3.35 0.14 -2.48
CA VAL A 3 2.38 -0.87 -2.94
C VAL A 3 2.18 -0.62 -4.43
N ASP A 4 2.63 -1.55 -5.25
CA ASP A 4 2.47 -1.60 -6.71
C ASP A 4 1.13 -2.22 -7.10
N ASN A 5 0.65 -2.03 -8.33
CA ASN A 5 -0.59 -2.67 -8.81
C ASN A 5 -0.49 -4.20 -8.89
N SER A 6 0.71 -4.76 -8.87
CA SER A 6 0.92 -6.21 -8.77
C SER A 6 1.05 -6.74 -7.34
N ASP A 7 1.06 -5.86 -6.33
CA ASP A 7 1.23 -6.24 -4.92
C ASP A 7 -0.10 -6.63 -4.24
N PRO A 8 -0.08 -7.51 -3.21
CA PRO A 8 -1.28 -7.90 -2.46
C PRO A 8 -2.03 -6.76 -1.75
N GLY A 9 -1.36 -5.62 -1.54
CA GLY A 9 -1.97 -4.43 -0.96
C GLY A 9 -2.81 -3.63 -1.97
N PHE A 10 -2.74 -3.96 -3.27
CA PHE A 10 -3.52 -3.31 -4.30
C PHE A 10 -4.83 -4.07 -4.55
N ASN A 11 -5.94 -3.34 -4.57
CA ASN A 11 -7.25 -3.88 -4.87
C ASN A 11 -7.88 -3.04 -5.97
N ALA A 12 -8.37 -3.68 -7.02
CA ALA A 12 -9.13 -3.02 -8.07
C ALA A 12 -10.34 -3.88 -8.43
N ASN A 13 -11.47 -3.23 -8.72
CA ASN A 13 -12.62 -3.99 -9.19
C ASN A 13 -12.37 -4.53 -10.60
N GLN A 14 -12.62 -5.83 -10.77
CA GLN A 14 -12.27 -6.57 -11.98
C GLN A 14 -13.05 -6.05 -13.21
N ASP A 15 -12.50 -6.28 -14.41
CA ASP A 15 -13.08 -6.01 -15.74
C ASP A 15 -13.37 -4.55 -16.14
N THR A 16 -13.02 -3.57 -15.30
CA THR A 16 -13.20 -2.14 -15.62
C THR A 16 -11.90 -1.41 -15.97
N TRP A 17 -10.76 -2.06 -15.73
CA TRP A 17 -9.44 -1.53 -15.97
C TRP A 17 -8.75 -2.25 -17.13
N SER A 18 -8.03 -1.50 -17.96
CA SER A 18 -7.18 -2.03 -19.03
C SER A 18 -5.73 -2.09 -18.57
N LEU A 19 -5.06 -3.20 -18.83
CA LEU A 19 -3.63 -3.36 -18.55
C LEU A 19 -2.78 -2.64 -19.60
N ALA A 20 -1.64 -2.10 -19.17
CA ALA A 20 -0.64 -1.51 -20.05
C ALA A 20 0.78 -1.82 -19.57
N SER A 21 1.68 -2.05 -20.53
CA SER A 21 3.03 -2.61 -20.29
C SER A 21 4.10 -1.54 -20.05
N CYS A 22 3.85 -0.65 -19.10
CA CYS A 22 4.85 0.26 -18.54
C CYS A 22 4.44 0.63 -17.12
N GLY A 23 5.31 1.32 -16.41
CA GLY A 23 5.07 1.67 -15.02
C GLY A 23 6.18 1.16 -14.13
N VAL A 24 5.96 1.20 -12.83
CA VAL A 24 6.70 0.36 -11.90
C VAL A 24 6.42 -1.10 -12.27
N ASN A 25 7.45 -1.96 -12.18
CA ASN A 25 7.36 -3.37 -12.55
C ASN A 25 6.83 -3.70 -13.96
N GLN A 26 6.88 -2.72 -14.90
CA GLN A 26 6.43 -2.86 -16.29
C GLN A 26 4.93 -3.14 -16.48
N GLU A 27 4.10 -2.86 -15.48
CA GLU A 27 2.65 -3.03 -15.58
C GLU A 27 1.95 -1.89 -14.86
N HIS A 28 0.89 -1.36 -15.46
CA HIS A 28 -0.07 -0.51 -14.77
C HIS A 28 -1.47 -0.76 -15.29
N VAL A 29 -2.47 -0.21 -14.61
CA VAL A 29 -3.86 -0.26 -15.03
C VAL A 29 -4.39 1.14 -15.36
N ALA A 30 -5.27 1.21 -16.35
CA ALA A 30 -5.89 2.46 -16.77
C ALA A 30 -7.39 2.30 -17.07
N ALA A 31 -8.17 3.32 -16.75
CA ALA A 31 -9.58 3.42 -17.09
C ALA A 31 -9.88 4.74 -17.80
N VAL A 32 -10.97 4.76 -18.57
CA VAL A 32 -11.44 5.99 -19.22
C VAL A 32 -12.18 6.84 -18.20
N SER A 33 -11.79 8.10 -18.05
CA SER A 33 -12.39 9.03 -17.11
C SER A 33 -13.83 9.38 -17.50
N THR A 34 -14.64 9.62 -16.49
CA THR A 34 -15.98 10.19 -16.63
C THR A 34 -16.22 11.29 -15.58
N SER A 35 -16.96 12.33 -15.96
CA SER A 35 -17.48 13.34 -15.05
C SER A 35 -18.85 12.98 -14.46
N ALA A 36 -19.52 11.97 -15.05
CA ALA A 36 -20.83 11.52 -14.65
C ALA A 36 -20.72 10.45 -13.55
N VAL A 37 -21.09 10.84 -12.33
CA VAL A 37 -21.16 9.95 -11.15
C VAL A 37 -21.82 8.60 -11.43
N GLN A 38 -22.94 8.58 -12.15
CA GLN A 38 -23.69 7.35 -12.42
C GLN A 38 -23.03 6.42 -13.46
N GLN A 39 -22.04 6.94 -14.19
CA GLN A 39 -21.27 6.20 -15.20
C GLN A 39 -19.91 5.75 -14.67
N SER A 40 -19.50 6.21 -13.49
CA SER A 40 -18.24 5.83 -12.87
C SER A 40 -18.31 4.38 -12.41
N ARG A 41 -17.41 3.54 -12.94
CA ARG A 41 -17.41 2.09 -12.69
C ARG A 41 -16.09 1.60 -12.12
N SER A 42 -14.98 2.26 -12.42
CA SER A 42 -13.64 1.76 -12.12
C SER A 42 -13.14 2.30 -10.78
N ARG A 43 -12.71 1.42 -9.87
CA ARG A 43 -12.20 1.74 -8.52
C ARG A 43 -10.92 0.97 -8.26
N ALA A 44 -9.96 1.62 -7.64
CA ALA A 44 -8.72 1.01 -7.18
C ALA A 44 -8.32 1.57 -5.81
N SER A 45 -7.63 0.77 -5.01
CA SER A 45 -7.09 1.17 -3.72
C SER A 45 -5.75 0.51 -3.43
N TRP A 46 -4.92 1.22 -2.69
CA TRP A 46 -3.68 0.73 -2.11
C TRP A 46 -3.80 0.74 -0.60
N VAL A 47 -3.61 -0.41 0.01
CA VAL A 47 -3.59 -0.63 1.45
C VAL A 47 -2.17 -0.99 1.85
N PRO A 48 -1.46 -0.13 2.60
CA PRO A 48 -0.14 -0.49 3.09
C PRO A 48 -0.30 -1.53 4.20
N THR A 49 0.35 -2.67 4.02
CA THR A 49 0.34 -3.78 4.97
C THR A 49 0.91 -3.39 6.33
N ILE A 50 1.93 -2.53 6.38
CA ILE A 50 2.55 -2.08 7.65
C ILE A 50 3.01 -0.63 7.54
N LEU A 51 2.50 0.21 8.44
CA LEU A 51 3.05 1.52 8.75
C LEU A 51 3.35 1.59 10.25
N ASN A 52 4.54 2.05 10.59
CA ASN A 52 4.81 2.52 11.95
C ASN A 52 3.95 3.76 12.23
N ALA A 53 3.54 3.96 13.48
CA ALA A 53 2.85 5.19 13.84
C ALA A 53 3.75 6.40 13.57
N GLY A 54 3.27 7.38 12.81
CA GLY A 54 4.00 8.60 12.52
C GLY A 54 3.52 9.31 11.27
N THR A 55 4.32 10.27 10.81
CA THR A 55 4.00 11.14 9.69
C THR A 55 4.66 10.63 8.42
N TYR A 56 3.88 10.53 7.35
CA TYR A 56 4.32 10.08 6.04
C TYR A 56 3.89 11.05 4.96
N GLU A 57 4.79 11.31 4.01
CA GLU A 57 4.38 11.83 2.71
C GLU A 57 3.81 10.68 1.88
N VAL A 58 2.58 10.84 1.40
CA VAL A 58 1.93 9.89 0.50
C VAL A 58 2.16 10.35 -0.93
N ARG A 59 2.66 9.45 -1.78
CA ARG A 59 2.88 9.70 -3.20
C ARG A 59 2.25 8.61 -4.05
N VAL A 60 1.98 8.92 -5.31
CA VAL A 60 1.55 7.96 -6.33
C VAL A 60 2.42 8.09 -7.57
N TYR A 61 2.76 6.99 -8.21
CA TYR A 61 3.48 7.00 -9.48
C TYR A 61 2.49 7.12 -10.64
N ILE A 62 2.77 8.03 -11.57
CA ILE A 62 1.95 8.21 -12.77
C ILE A 62 2.68 7.62 -13.99
N PRO A 63 2.19 6.52 -14.57
CA PRO A 63 2.83 5.86 -15.71
C PRO A 63 3.00 6.76 -16.94
N PRO A 64 4.14 6.63 -17.67
CA PRO A 64 4.42 7.48 -18.82
C PRO A 64 3.68 7.10 -20.10
N CYS A 65 3.19 5.87 -20.22
CA CYS A 65 2.62 5.33 -21.46
C CYS A 65 1.09 5.22 -21.43
N GLY A 66 0.51 4.93 -22.59
CA GLY A 66 -0.93 4.82 -22.84
C GLY A 66 -1.33 5.67 -24.05
N ASP A 67 -2.30 5.19 -24.83
CA ASP A 67 -2.72 5.84 -26.09
C ASP A 67 -3.54 7.12 -25.85
N THR A 68 -4.15 7.23 -24.69
CA THR A 68 -4.95 8.39 -24.27
C THR A 68 -4.18 9.25 -23.30
N GLU A 69 -4.26 10.57 -23.48
CA GLU A 69 -3.71 11.56 -22.55
C GLU A 69 -4.28 11.37 -21.13
N ALA A 70 -3.43 11.49 -20.12
CA ALA A 70 -3.83 11.33 -18.73
C ALA A 70 -4.80 12.44 -18.29
N THR A 71 -5.66 12.14 -17.32
CA THR A 71 -6.60 13.11 -16.73
C THR A 71 -5.85 14.26 -16.03
N HIS A 72 -6.43 15.46 -16.07
CA HIS A 72 -5.91 16.62 -15.32
C HIS A 72 -6.52 16.73 -13.92
N SER A 73 -7.41 15.79 -13.56
CA SER A 73 -8.25 15.93 -12.37
C SER A 73 -8.53 14.61 -11.67
N ALA A 74 -7.52 13.74 -11.59
CA ALA A 74 -7.61 12.50 -10.82
C ALA A 74 -7.83 12.80 -9.34
N ARG A 75 -8.89 12.21 -8.77
CA ARG A 75 -9.26 12.40 -7.37
C ARG A 75 -8.86 11.18 -6.54
N TYR A 76 -8.05 11.44 -5.52
CA TYR A 76 -7.59 10.47 -4.54
C TYR A 76 -8.25 10.70 -3.19
N PHE A 77 -8.62 9.62 -2.50
CA PHE A 77 -9.10 9.65 -1.12
C PHE A 77 -8.08 8.94 -0.23
N ILE A 78 -7.62 9.63 0.81
CA ILE A 78 -6.57 9.15 1.71
C ILE A 78 -7.19 8.98 3.09
N THR A 79 -7.29 7.74 3.56
CA THR A 79 -7.71 7.41 4.93
C THR A 79 -6.50 7.45 5.85
N HIS A 80 -6.54 8.29 6.88
CA HIS A 80 -5.46 8.51 7.85
C HIS A 80 -6.03 8.79 9.26
N ASP A 81 -5.18 9.08 10.24
CA ASP A 81 -5.60 9.16 11.66
C ASP A 81 -6.64 10.24 11.99
N HIS A 82 -6.76 11.26 11.14
CA HIS A 82 -7.71 12.37 11.31
C HIS A 82 -8.96 12.23 10.44
N GLY A 83 -9.15 11.08 9.76
CA GLY A 83 -10.26 10.83 8.86
C GLY A 83 -9.82 10.66 7.41
N ILE A 84 -10.69 11.03 6.49
CA ILE A 84 -10.44 10.92 5.04
C ILE A 84 -10.14 12.31 4.49
N SER A 85 -9.02 12.44 3.78
CA SER A 85 -8.68 13.63 2.98
C SER A 85 -8.88 13.35 1.50
N THR A 86 -9.43 14.32 0.77
CA THR A 86 -9.48 14.28 -0.70
C THR A 86 -8.35 15.10 -1.29
N MET A 87 -7.63 14.55 -2.27
CA MET A 87 -6.64 15.28 -3.06
C MET A 87 -6.94 15.13 -4.54
N THR A 88 -6.87 16.23 -5.31
CA THR A 88 -6.97 16.20 -6.77
C THR A 88 -5.64 16.60 -7.37
N ILE A 89 -5.13 15.78 -8.30
CA ILE A 89 -3.87 16.05 -9.00
C ILE A 89 -4.07 15.98 -10.52
N ASP A 90 -3.21 16.72 -11.22
CA ASP A 90 -3.05 16.62 -12.67
C ASP A 90 -2.11 15.46 -12.99
N GLN A 91 -2.65 14.30 -13.41
CA GLN A 91 -1.80 13.16 -13.78
C GLN A 91 -0.97 13.47 -15.03
N TYR A 92 -1.50 14.23 -15.98
CA TYR A 92 -0.75 14.63 -17.17
C TYR A 92 0.54 15.37 -16.81
N ALA A 93 0.46 16.35 -15.90
CA ALA A 93 1.61 17.11 -15.44
C ALA A 93 2.67 16.27 -14.69
N HIS A 94 2.27 15.12 -14.14
CA HIS A 94 3.13 14.23 -13.35
C HIS A 94 3.54 12.94 -14.09
N THR A 95 3.25 12.84 -15.39
CA THR A 95 3.55 11.69 -16.25
C THR A 95 5.01 11.25 -16.13
N GLY A 96 5.24 9.96 -15.86
CA GLY A 96 6.56 9.34 -15.71
C GLY A 96 7.23 9.57 -14.36
N GLY A 97 6.50 10.06 -13.35
CA GLY A 97 7.07 10.41 -12.06
C GLY A 97 6.15 10.20 -10.88
N TRP A 98 6.68 10.48 -9.69
CA TRP A 98 5.94 10.44 -8.43
C TRP A 98 5.26 11.78 -8.15
N ALA A 99 3.94 11.78 -8.03
CA ALA A 99 3.14 12.92 -7.59
C ALA A 99 2.89 12.83 -6.07
N SER A 100 3.03 13.95 -5.36
CA SER A 100 2.70 14.03 -3.94
C SER A 100 1.19 14.21 -3.75
N LEU A 101 0.59 13.40 -2.88
CA LEU A 101 -0.80 13.58 -2.44
C LEU A 101 -0.88 14.41 -1.16
N GLY A 102 0.24 14.58 -0.46
CA GLY A 102 0.30 15.33 0.79
C GLY A 102 1.03 14.58 1.89
N THR A 103 1.01 15.15 3.09
CA THR A 103 1.64 14.57 4.28
C THR A 103 0.57 14.31 5.33
N TYR A 104 0.54 13.08 5.86
CA TYR A 104 -0.51 12.60 6.74
C TYR A 104 0.08 11.82 7.92
N THR A 105 -0.64 11.83 9.04
CA THR A 105 -0.30 11.02 10.21
C THR A 105 -1.07 9.71 10.15
N PHE A 106 -0.34 8.61 10.33
CA PHE A 106 -0.86 7.25 10.40
C PHE A 106 -0.50 6.64 11.75
N GLY A 107 -1.41 5.86 12.32
CA GLY A 107 -1.27 5.22 13.61
C GLY A 107 -2.18 4.00 13.69
N ALA A 108 -2.53 3.58 14.90
CA ALA A 108 -3.32 2.37 15.12
C ALA A 108 -4.84 2.57 14.98
N ARG A 109 -5.31 3.81 14.73
CA ARG A 109 -6.74 4.14 14.87
C ARG A 109 -7.56 3.81 13.64
N TYR A 110 -6.98 3.93 12.45
CA TYR A 110 -7.65 3.65 11.17
C TYR A 110 -6.79 2.75 10.30
N ASN A 111 -7.45 2.03 9.39
CA ASN A 111 -6.76 1.29 8.35
C ASN A 111 -6.31 2.29 7.27
N PRO A 112 -4.99 2.48 7.08
CA PRO A 112 -4.49 3.36 6.04
C PRO A 112 -4.92 2.86 4.67
N THR A 113 -5.47 3.75 3.84
CA THR A 113 -5.86 3.42 2.46
C THR A 113 -5.68 4.65 1.58
N VAL A 114 -5.20 4.46 0.35
CA VAL A 114 -5.34 5.43 -0.74
C VAL A 114 -6.29 4.85 -1.76
N GLU A 115 -7.31 5.60 -2.18
CA GLU A 115 -8.31 5.15 -3.15
C GLU A 115 -8.41 6.11 -4.32
N ILE A 116 -8.78 5.58 -5.48
CA ILE A 116 -9.04 6.35 -6.70
C ILE A 116 -10.19 5.72 -7.50
N SER A 117 -10.82 6.54 -8.33
CA SER A 117 -11.83 6.15 -9.30
C SER A 117 -11.57 6.71 -10.69
N ASP A 118 -12.29 6.19 -11.68
CA ASP A 118 -12.45 6.84 -12.99
C ASP A 118 -13.30 8.13 -12.98
N LEU A 119 -13.90 8.51 -11.83
CA LEU A 119 -14.63 9.76 -11.69
C LEU A 119 -13.66 10.96 -11.58
N THR A 120 -13.69 11.85 -12.57
CA THR A 120 -12.86 13.07 -12.60
C THR A 120 -13.70 14.28 -13.01
N SER A 121 -13.08 15.44 -13.25
CA SER A 121 -13.78 16.61 -13.83
C SER A 121 -13.68 16.67 -15.36
N ASP A 122 -12.85 15.82 -15.96
CA ASP A 122 -12.73 15.64 -17.39
C ASP A 122 -13.33 14.29 -17.84
N ASP A 123 -13.70 14.21 -19.11
CA ASP A 123 -14.24 13.01 -19.74
C ASP A 123 -13.27 12.50 -20.81
N GLN A 124 -13.28 11.18 -21.03
CA GLN A 124 -12.52 10.54 -22.12
C GLN A 124 -10.99 10.72 -22.01
N ARG A 125 -10.46 10.89 -20.79
CA ARG A 125 -9.02 10.87 -20.49
C ARG A 125 -8.63 9.55 -19.83
N ALA A 126 -7.33 9.27 -19.74
CA ALA A 126 -6.86 8.11 -19.00
C ALA A 126 -6.69 8.43 -17.52
N VAL A 127 -7.37 7.70 -16.64
CA VAL A 127 -7.00 7.59 -15.23
C VAL A 127 -5.98 6.47 -15.12
N ARG A 128 -4.70 6.80 -14.90
CA ARG A 128 -3.60 5.83 -14.80
C ARG A 128 -3.30 5.51 -13.34
N VAL A 129 -3.13 4.22 -13.05
CA VAL A 129 -3.04 3.68 -11.68
C VAL A 129 -1.94 2.62 -11.67
N ASP A 130 -0.97 2.79 -10.78
CA ASP A 130 0.24 1.95 -10.70
C ASP A 130 0.59 1.73 -9.23
N ALA A 131 1.49 2.55 -8.68
CA ALA A 131 2.00 2.39 -7.32
C ALA A 131 1.68 3.56 -6.40
N ALA A 132 1.44 3.27 -5.12
CA ALA A 132 1.38 4.24 -4.04
C ALA A 132 2.53 4.04 -3.05
N ALA A 133 3.08 5.14 -2.53
CA ALA A 133 4.20 5.14 -1.59
C ALA A 133 3.89 5.95 -0.33
N TRP A 134 4.26 5.40 0.82
CA TRP A 134 4.26 6.07 2.12
C TRP A 134 5.71 6.29 2.54
N ILE A 135 6.17 7.53 2.45
CA ILE A 135 7.54 7.94 2.73
C ILE A 135 7.59 8.53 4.13
N TRP A 136 8.27 7.85 5.05
CA TRP A 136 8.42 8.30 6.44
C TRP A 136 9.07 9.67 6.52
N GLN A 137 8.46 10.59 7.28
CA GLN A 137 8.98 11.93 7.55
C GLN A 137 9.37 12.12 9.02
N GLY A 138 8.87 11.27 9.93
CA GLY A 138 9.19 11.35 11.35
C GLY A 138 8.05 10.86 12.23
N GLU A 139 8.32 10.79 13.53
CA GLU A 139 7.32 10.44 14.53
C GLU A 139 6.15 11.42 14.51
N ALA A 140 4.95 10.93 14.84
CA ALA A 140 3.76 11.76 14.93
C ALA A 140 4.01 12.87 15.96
N SER A 141 4.07 14.12 15.50
CA SER A 141 4.20 15.25 16.41
C SER A 141 2.92 15.33 17.25
N THR A 142 3.01 14.99 18.53
CA THR A 142 1.96 15.27 19.53
C THR A 142 1.93 16.78 19.82
N SER A 143 1.62 17.59 18.80
CA SER A 143 1.29 18.98 19.04
C SER A 143 -0.14 19.03 19.57
N VAL A 144 -0.31 19.40 20.84
CA VAL A 144 -1.56 19.96 21.35
C VAL A 144 -1.80 21.32 20.66
N ALA A 145 -2.18 21.28 19.39
CA ALA A 145 -2.60 22.45 18.64
C ALA A 145 -4.07 22.71 18.93
N SER A 146 -4.38 23.89 19.49
CA SER A 146 -5.76 24.29 19.75
C SER A 146 -6.51 24.42 18.43
N PHE A 147 -7.66 23.75 18.32
CA PHE A 147 -8.52 23.84 17.15
C PHE A 147 -9.04 25.28 16.98
N ALA A 148 -8.57 25.95 15.93
CA ALA A 148 -9.32 27.02 15.27
C ALA A 148 -10.05 26.39 14.08
N PRO A 149 -11.38 26.58 13.93
CA PRO A 149 -12.11 26.01 12.80
C PRO A 149 -11.70 26.75 11.52
N GLN A 150 -11.20 26.03 10.52
CA GLN A 150 -11.13 26.54 9.15
C GLN A 150 -12.23 25.88 8.32
N ASN A 151 -12.84 26.73 7.50
CA ASN A 151 -14.15 26.56 6.90
C ASN A 151 -14.23 25.46 5.84
N ALA A 152 -15.47 24.96 5.71
CA ALA A 152 -16.05 24.06 4.71
C ALA A 152 -15.36 23.95 3.33
N ALA A 153 -15.16 22.71 2.90
CA ALA A 153 -15.09 22.32 1.50
C ALA A 153 -16.34 21.49 1.12
N THR A 154 -16.72 21.59 -0.15
CA THR A 154 -17.87 21.02 -0.86
C THR A 154 -18.17 19.54 -0.55
N PRO A 155 -19.41 19.05 -0.77
CA PRO A 155 -19.73 17.64 -0.56
C PRO A 155 -18.93 16.77 -1.56
N ASP A 156 -17.82 16.21 -1.11
CA ASP A 156 -17.01 15.26 -1.85
C ASP A 156 -17.77 13.93 -1.97
N TYR A 157 -18.22 13.63 -3.18
CA TYR A 157 -18.87 12.36 -3.47
C TYR A 157 -17.80 11.27 -3.63
N ARG A 158 -17.49 10.58 -2.53
CA ARG A 158 -16.85 9.26 -2.55
C ARG A 158 -17.90 8.23 -2.95
N VAL A 159 -17.63 7.40 -3.96
CA VAL A 159 -18.50 6.26 -4.29
C VAL A 159 -18.15 5.10 -3.37
N PRO A 160 -19.09 4.65 -2.51
CA PRO A 160 -18.88 3.54 -1.59
C PRO A 160 -18.71 2.21 -2.33
N TRP A 161 -17.99 1.26 -1.73
CA TRP A 161 -17.90 -0.11 -2.25
C TRP A 161 -19.27 -0.82 -2.16
N PRO A 162 -19.56 -1.83 -3.01
CA PRO A 162 -20.84 -2.57 -2.97
C PRO A 162 -21.08 -3.33 -1.65
N ASP A 163 -20.03 -3.59 -0.87
CA ASP A 163 -20.05 -4.28 0.42
C ASP A 163 -19.89 -3.33 1.63
N GLU A 164 -19.68 -2.03 1.41
CA GLU A 164 -19.67 -1.03 2.49
C GLU A 164 -21.10 -0.84 3.04
N SER A 165 -21.27 -1.10 4.32
CA SER A 165 -22.58 -1.04 4.97
C SER A 165 -23.05 0.42 5.10
N GLN A 166 -24.38 0.64 5.04
CA GLN A 166 -24.98 1.98 5.19
C GLN A 166 -24.62 2.67 6.52
N GLU A 167 -24.13 1.94 7.53
CA GLU A 167 -23.67 2.51 8.80
C GLU A 167 -22.30 3.21 8.68
N GLU A 168 -21.37 2.72 7.84
CA GLU A 168 -20.07 3.37 7.59
C GLU A 168 -20.22 4.70 6.82
N LEU A 169 -21.22 4.76 5.94
CA LEU A 169 -21.64 5.98 5.24
C LEU A 169 -22.17 7.07 6.19
N LEU A 170 -22.86 6.69 7.26
CA LEU A 170 -23.40 7.63 8.26
C LEU A 170 -22.31 8.18 9.19
N ILE A 171 -21.27 7.39 9.48
CA ILE A 171 -20.09 7.84 10.24
C ILE A 171 -19.30 8.89 9.43
N SER A 172 -19.24 8.75 8.10
CA SER A 172 -18.61 9.77 7.23
C SER A 172 -19.35 11.12 7.20
N ARG A 173 -20.66 11.12 7.50
CA ARG A 173 -21.53 12.32 7.47
C ARG A 173 -21.65 13.02 8.82
N SER A 174 -21.45 12.30 9.91
CA SER A 174 -21.63 12.84 11.25
C SER A 174 -20.30 13.39 11.77
N ASN A 175 -19.92 14.57 11.29
CA ASN A 175 -18.85 15.38 11.87
C ASN A 175 -19.33 16.04 13.18
N ARG A 176 -19.74 15.22 14.15
CA ARG A 176 -19.96 15.66 15.53
C ARG A 176 -19.03 14.86 16.45
N PRO A 177 -18.10 15.52 17.16
CA PRO A 177 -17.33 14.84 18.19
C PRO A 177 -18.29 14.24 19.24
N PRO A 178 -18.16 12.96 19.62
CA PRO A 178 -18.72 12.54 20.89
C PRO A 178 -18.02 13.33 22.00
N GLU A 179 -18.81 13.98 22.85
CA GLU A 179 -18.33 14.66 24.05
C GLU A 179 -17.73 13.61 24.99
N ALA A 180 -16.40 13.60 25.10
CA ALA A 180 -15.71 12.70 26.00
C ALA A 180 -15.93 13.15 27.45
N PRO A 181 -16.37 12.28 28.38
CA PRO A 181 -16.34 12.61 29.80
C PRO A 181 -14.88 12.80 30.24
N GLN A 182 -14.62 13.91 30.95
CA GLN A 182 -13.30 14.25 31.47
C GLN A 182 -12.80 13.14 32.41
N ALA A 183 -11.74 12.44 31.99
CA ALA A 183 -10.98 11.54 32.84
C ALA A 183 -9.72 12.25 33.35
N THR A 184 -9.57 12.29 34.67
CA THR A 184 -8.38 12.76 35.39
C THR A 184 -7.15 11.95 34.95
N PRO A 185 -6.00 12.58 34.64
CA PRO A 185 -4.84 11.85 34.16
C PRO A 185 -4.24 10.94 35.26
N PRO A 186 -3.93 9.65 34.96
CA PRO A 186 -3.11 8.83 35.83
C PRO A 186 -1.64 9.25 35.76
N ALA A 187 -0.92 9.06 36.86
CA ALA A 187 0.49 9.39 37.02
C ALA A 187 1.40 8.60 36.06
N LEU A 188 2.52 9.23 35.64
CA LEU A 188 3.55 8.67 34.77
C LEU A 188 4.03 7.28 35.23
N PRO A 189 4.18 6.30 34.33
CA PRO A 189 5.06 5.17 34.57
C PRO A 189 6.53 5.55 34.32
N THR A 190 7.38 5.14 35.25
CA THR A 190 8.86 5.17 35.20
C THR A 190 9.37 4.35 34.00
N PRO A 191 10.45 4.75 33.30
CA PRO A 191 10.94 4.01 32.14
C PRO A 191 11.51 2.63 32.54
N SER A 192 10.89 1.57 32.03
CA SER A 192 11.50 0.24 31.94
C SER A 192 12.41 0.18 30.71
N GLY A 193 13.58 -0.43 30.87
CA GLY A 193 14.68 -0.41 29.92
C GLY A 193 14.36 -0.94 28.52
N VAL A 194 15.15 -0.46 27.56
CA VAL A 194 15.25 -0.92 26.18
C VAL A 194 15.44 -2.45 26.14
N PRO A 195 14.62 -3.23 25.41
CA PRO A 195 14.92 -4.63 25.15
C PRO A 195 16.09 -4.73 24.16
N GLU A 196 17.12 -5.47 24.56
CA GLU A 196 18.23 -5.91 23.72
C GLU A 196 17.70 -6.75 22.52
N PRO A 197 18.29 -6.65 21.31
CA PRO A 197 17.84 -7.44 20.16
C PRO A 197 17.97 -8.94 20.46
N ALA A 198 16.89 -9.69 20.21
CA ALA A 198 16.89 -11.14 20.36
C ALA A 198 17.93 -11.80 19.43
N PRO A 199 18.65 -12.84 19.89
CA PRO A 199 19.67 -13.51 19.09
C PRO A 199 19.05 -14.21 17.87
N ALA A 200 19.76 -14.17 16.74
CA ALA A 200 19.43 -14.94 15.55
C ALA A 200 19.32 -16.44 15.88
N SER A 201 18.36 -17.12 15.27
CA SER A 201 18.14 -18.55 15.52
C SER A 201 19.18 -19.36 14.76
N ALA A 202 19.73 -20.41 15.39
CA ALA A 202 20.77 -21.25 14.76
C ALA A 202 20.27 -21.95 13.47
N PRO A 203 21.15 -22.23 12.48
CA PRO A 203 20.78 -22.91 11.25
C PRO A 203 20.19 -24.31 11.52
N ARG A 204 19.11 -24.68 10.83
CA ARG A 204 18.51 -26.02 10.93
C ARG A 204 19.31 -27.02 10.09
N ASP A 205 19.72 -28.14 10.69
CA ASP A 205 20.48 -29.23 10.04
C ASP A 205 19.69 -30.03 8.98
N ASN A 206 18.39 -29.74 8.80
CA ASN A 206 17.58 -30.24 7.69
C ASN A 206 16.44 -29.23 7.40
N PRO A 207 16.58 -28.32 6.42
CA PRO A 207 15.60 -27.28 6.17
C PRO A 207 14.30 -27.87 5.60
N SER A 208 13.15 -27.43 6.13
CA SER A 208 11.84 -27.81 5.60
C SER A 208 11.68 -27.30 4.17
N VAL A 209 11.05 -28.09 3.29
CA VAL A 209 10.70 -27.64 1.94
C VAL A 209 9.35 -26.93 2.00
N GLY A 210 9.29 -25.71 1.47
CA GLY A 210 8.06 -24.95 1.28
C GLY A 210 7.80 -24.67 -0.20
N THR A 211 6.54 -24.41 -0.54
CA THR A 211 6.10 -24.08 -1.91
C THR A 211 5.71 -22.61 -1.99
N VAL A 212 6.20 -21.90 -3.00
CA VAL A 212 5.78 -20.52 -3.27
C VAL A 212 4.35 -20.54 -3.82
N VAL A 213 3.43 -19.82 -3.16
CA VAL A 213 1.99 -19.84 -3.50
C VAL A 213 1.57 -18.74 -4.45
N GLN A 214 2.33 -17.64 -4.50
CA GLN A 214 2.04 -16.45 -5.31
C GLN A 214 3.34 -15.83 -5.84
N ARG A 215 3.26 -15.10 -6.95
CA ARG A 215 4.44 -14.39 -7.50
C ARG A 215 4.93 -13.35 -6.50
N GLY A 216 6.24 -13.20 -6.42
CA GLY A 216 6.88 -12.19 -5.58
C GLY A 216 8.35 -12.06 -5.89
N TYR A 217 9.12 -11.53 -4.93
CA TYR A 217 10.56 -11.31 -5.10
C TYR A 217 11.35 -11.89 -3.93
N LEU A 218 12.43 -12.59 -4.27
CA LEU A 218 13.52 -12.94 -3.37
C LEU A 218 14.36 -11.70 -3.08
N ARG A 219 14.76 -11.49 -1.81
CA ARG A 219 15.36 -10.23 -1.36
C ARG A 219 16.68 -10.37 -0.61
N THR A 220 17.57 -9.38 -0.69
CA THR A 220 18.84 -9.35 0.06
C THR A 220 18.66 -9.09 1.55
N ALA A 221 17.54 -8.48 1.94
CA ALA A 221 17.19 -8.20 3.32
C ALA A 221 15.67 -8.35 3.52
N PRO A 222 15.21 -8.63 4.75
CA PRO A 222 13.79 -8.79 5.10
C PRO A 222 13.05 -7.45 5.13
N GLN A 223 13.03 -6.77 3.99
CA GLN A 223 12.47 -5.43 3.80
C GLN A 223 11.89 -5.30 2.39
N MET A 224 10.71 -4.71 2.26
CA MET A 224 10.04 -4.48 0.97
C MET A 224 10.51 -3.18 0.30
N THR A 225 11.73 -3.17 -0.24
CA THR A 225 12.29 -2.02 -1.01
C THR A 225 12.81 -2.47 -2.38
N PRO A 226 12.80 -1.63 -3.43
CA PRO A 226 13.36 -2.02 -4.72
C PRO A 226 14.84 -2.43 -4.64
N GLN A 227 15.60 -1.80 -3.76
CA GLN A 227 17.02 -2.05 -3.55
C GLN A 227 17.31 -3.43 -2.96
N THR A 228 16.32 -4.05 -2.32
CA THR A 228 16.46 -5.38 -1.75
C THR A 228 16.01 -6.47 -2.72
N ALA A 229 15.33 -6.18 -3.84
CA ALA A 229 14.89 -7.21 -4.77
C ALA A 229 16.08 -7.80 -5.56
N ILE A 230 16.21 -9.13 -5.54
CA ILE A 230 17.26 -9.88 -6.25
C ILE A 230 16.71 -10.50 -7.53
N ALA A 231 15.63 -11.26 -7.41
CA ALA A 231 15.04 -12.05 -8.48
C ALA A 231 13.59 -12.41 -8.14
N GLN A 232 12.80 -12.78 -9.14
CA GLN A 232 11.41 -13.20 -8.94
C GLN A 232 11.32 -14.62 -8.37
N VAL A 233 10.32 -14.85 -7.53
CA VAL A 233 9.84 -16.19 -7.15
C VAL A 233 8.45 -16.40 -7.73
N CYS A 234 8.20 -17.58 -8.27
CA CYS A 234 6.97 -17.92 -8.98
C CYS A 234 6.14 -18.96 -8.21
N PRO A 235 4.82 -18.98 -8.42
CA PRO A 235 3.96 -20.05 -7.94
C PRO A 235 4.53 -21.42 -8.31
N ASN A 236 4.51 -22.35 -7.37
CA ASN A 236 5.06 -23.71 -7.45
C ASN A 236 6.59 -23.85 -7.37
N ASP A 237 7.35 -22.75 -7.25
CA ASP A 237 8.77 -22.85 -6.89
C ASP A 237 8.92 -23.55 -5.53
N GLN A 238 9.93 -24.40 -5.41
CA GLN A 238 10.26 -25.07 -4.16
C GLN A 238 11.41 -24.33 -3.49
N VAL A 239 11.29 -24.09 -2.18
CA VAL A 239 12.30 -23.40 -1.39
C VAL A 239 12.65 -24.18 -0.13
N LEU A 240 13.92 -24.18 0.24
CA LEU A 240 14.40 -24.68 1.52
C LEU A 240 14.32 -23.56 2.56
N LEU A 241 13.62 -23.81 3.66
CA LEU A 241 13.45 -22.88 4.76
C LEU A 241 14.67 -22.92 5.70
N LEU A 242 15.52 -21.89 5.65
CA LEU A 242 16.75 -21.81 6.43
C LEU A 242 16.52 -21.17 7.80
N GLU A 243 15.84 -20.03 7.82
CA GLU A 243 15.59 -19.23 9.04
C GLU A 243 14.24 -18.51 8.95
N VAL A 244 13.60 -18.28 10.10
CA VAL A 244 12.43 -17.40 10.21
C VAL A 244 12.80 -16.23 11.10
N GLN A 245 12.67 -15.00 10.57
CA GLN A 245 12.92 -13.77 11.30
C GLN A 245 11.61 -13.02 11.55
N HIS A 246 11.36 -12.67 12.80
CA HIS A 246 10.22 -11.87 13.20
C HIS A 246 10.66 -10.42 13.36
N LEU A 247 10.09 -9.53 12.53
CA LEU A 247 10.36 -8.10 12.57
C LEU A 247 9.06 -7.38 12.91
N GLY A 248 8.88 -7.10 14.21
CA GLY A 248 7.61 -6.59 14.73
C GLY A 248 6.51 -7.63 14.55
N SER A 249 5.49 -7.29 13.75
CA SER A 249 4.38 -8.18 13.38
C SER A 249 4.59 -8.98 12.08
N SER A 250 5.70 -8.76 11.36
CA SER A 250 6.03 -9.52 10.15
C SER A 250 6.86 -10.75 10.44
N SER A 251 6.54 -11.84 9.75
CA SER A 251 7.41 -13.01 9.63
C SER A 251 8.06 -13.04 8.26
N TRP A 252 9.39 -13.11 8.25
CA TRP A 252 10.22 -13.22 7.07
C TRP A 252 10.91 -14.57 7.07
N LEU A 253 11.03 -15.16 5.89
CA LEU A 253 11.67 -16.45 5.70
C LEU A 253 12.98 -16.22 4.95
N HIS A 254 14.10 -16.61 5.55
CA HIS A 254 15.33 -16.80 4.83
C HIS A 254 15.26 -18.15 4.14
N VAL A 255 15.28 -18.12 2.82
CA VAL A 255 15.04 -19.29 1.98
C VAL A 255 16.17 -19.49 0.98
N ARG A 256 16.36 -20.74 0.57
CA ARG A 256 17.17 -21.10 -0.59
C ARG A 256 16.30 -21.71 -1.66
N MET A 257 16.47 -21.32 -2.93
CA MET A 257 15.75 -21.95 -4.02
C MET A 257 16.17 -23.43 -4.17
N ALA A 258 15.20 -24.35 -4.13
CA ALA A 258 15.43 -25.79 -4.28
C ALA A 258 15.15 -26.26 -5.72
N SER A 259 14.07 -25.78 -6.33
CA SER A 259 13.77 -25.97 -7.74
C SER A 259 12.84 -24.88 -8.26
N THR A 260 12.94 -24.60 -9.56
CA THR A 260 12.13 -23.58 -10.25
C THR A 260 11.05 -24.21 -11.12
N ALA A 261 9.84 -23.63 -11.13
CA ALA A 261 8.76 -24.04 -12.01
C ALA A 261 8.99 -23.64 -13.49
N ASN A 262 8.52 -24.46 -14.43
CA ASN A 262 8.81 -24.32 -15.87
C ASN A 262 8.11 -23.13 -16.56
N ASP A 263 7.11 -22.51 -15.93
CA ASP A 263 6.34 -21.37 -16.44
C ASP A 263 6.89 -20.00 -16.00
N CYS A 264 8.07 -20.01 -15.39
CA CYS A 264 8.70 -18.83 -14.82
C CYS A 264 9.80 -18.29 -15.76
N ALA A 265 9.54 -17.20 -16.51
CA ALA A 265 10.54 -16.56 -17.38
C ALA A 265 10.33 -15.03 -17.50
N PRO A 266 11.39 -14.21 -17.69
CA PRO A 266 12.83 -14.56 -17.73
C PRO A 266 13.66 -14.23 -16.47
N ASP A 267 13.14 -13.48 -15.49
CA ASP A 267 13.94 -12.91 -14.37
C ASP A 267 13.80 -13.68 -13.03
N HIS A 268 13.76 -15.02 -13.08
CA HIS A 268 13.53 -15.85 -11.89
C HIS A 268 14.78 -16.09 -11.05
N ALA A 269 14.57 -16.40 -9.76
CA ALA A 269 15.63 -16.83 -8.85
C ALA A 269 16.17 -18.20 -9.28
N ARG A 270 17.49 -18.33 -9.43
CA ARG A 270 18.12 -19.61 -9.80
C ARG A 270 18.13 -20.57 -8.62
N GLU A 271 18.17 -21.86 -8.89
CA GLU A 271 18.44 -22.89 -7.88
C GLU A 271 19.69 -22.54 -7.04
N GLU A 272 19.64 -22.87 -5.76
CA GLU A 272 20.62 -22.52 -4.71
C GLU A 272 20.75 -21.02 -4.38
N THR A 273 19.96 -20.12 -4.99
CA THR A 273 19.97 -18.69 -4.60
C THR A 273 19.33 -18.52 -3.23
N GLU A 274 20.03 -17.86 -2.30
CA GLU A 274 19.54 -17.53 -0.97
C GLU A 274 19.01 -16.09 -0.89
N GLY A 275 17.97 -15.89 -0.08
CA GLY A 275 17.43 -14.57 0.19
C GLY A 275 16.17 -14.61 1.05
N TRP A 276 15.56 -13.44 1.23
CA TRP A 276 14.42 -13.24 2.11
C TRP A 276 13.12 -13.11 1.32
N VAL A 277 12.09 -13.81 1.77
CA VAL A 277 10.71 -13.67 1.28
C VAL A 277 9.76 -13.46 2.48
N PRO A 278 8.67 -12.70 2.32
CA PRO A 278 7.61 -12.67 3.33
C PRO A 278 7.02 -14.07 3.55
N SER A 279 6.68 -14.42 4.79
CA SER A 279 6.10 -15.73 5.08
C SER A 279 4.77 -16.00 4.37
N ALA A 280 4.04 -14.94 4.01
CA ALA A 280 2.80 -15.05 3.25
C ALA A 280 2.99 -15.59 1.81
N LEU A 281 4.22 -15.58 1.29
CA LEU A 281 4.52 -16.10 -0.06
C LEU A 281 4.79 -17.61 -0.10
N VAL A 282 5.01 -18.26 1.05
CA VAL A 282 5.43 -19.67 1.11
C VAL A 282 4.47 -20.45 2.00
N SER A 283 3.96 -21.57 1.49
CA SER A 283 3.25 -22.57 2.28
C SER A 283 4.16 -23.75 2.62
N ASP A 284 4.02 -24.27 3.84
CA ASP A 284 4.61 -25.54 4.27
C ASP A 284 3.89 -26.76 3.66
#